data_AF-A0A9Q4ZIP3-F1
#
_entry.id   AF-A0A9Q4ZIP3-F1
#
_cell.length_a   1.000
_cell.length_b   1.000
_cell.length_c   1.000
_cell.angle_alpha   90.00
_cell.angle_beta   90.00
_cell.angle_gamma   90.00
#
_symmetry.space_group_name_H-M   'P 1'
#
loop_
_entity.id
_entity.type
_entity.pdbx_description
1 polymer ?
#
loop_
_entity_poly.entity_id
_entity_poly.type
_entity_poly.pdbx_seq_one_letter_code
_entity_poly.pdbx_strand_id
1 'polypeptide(L)'
;MSEKNWEYTGETREGRNGKEVREIRWISGPYAGAADGWIEHDRNIFGSGIVAYGGVVTDRAVVADGGRVEDFAWLAGNARVVDSRVANRAVVKDSALIRDSSIIVGVDVVVGGSAYLRNARVVGEAEILTTEHYLQVGPMGSEQVFAHLYRTANDYHFNVGCWMGRIEELAAEVEQRRESAYYWREEGSTEAQRKQWVKEYKALAKLAKARAKSFHA
;
A
#
# COMPACT_ATOMS: atom_id res chain seq x y z
N MET A 1 -11.27 15.96 -24.45
CA MET A 1 -11.67 15.73 -23.05
C MET A 1 -12.17 14.30 -23.01
N SER A 2 -11.57 13.42 -22.19
CA SER A 2 -12.15 12.08 -22.00
C SER A 2 -13.54 12.23 -21.39
N GLU A 3 -14.49 11.44 -21.87
CA GLU A 3 -15.85 11.44 -21.32
C GLU A 3 -15.78 11.06 -19.83
N LYS A 4 -16.49 11.83 -19.00
CA LYS A 4 -16.64 11.49 -17.59
C LYS A 4 -17.52 10.24 -17.49
N ASN A 5 -17.04 9.23 -16.77
CA ASN A 5 -17.78 7.99 -16.52
C ASN A 5 -18.56 8.00 -15.20
N TRP A 6 -18.82 9.20 -14.67
CA TRP A 6 -19.60 9.40 -13.44
C TRP A 6 -20.37 10.73 -13.50
N GLU A 7 -21.41 10.83 -12.68
CA GLU A 7 -22.23 12.03 -12.48
C GLU A 7 -22.40 12.30 -10.98
N TYR A 8 -22.74 13.54 -10.60
CA TYR A 8 -23.15 13.83 -9.23
C TYR A 8 -24.56 13.35 -8.97
N THR A 9 -24.81 12.77 -7.80
CA THR A 9 -26.18 12.34 -7.41
C THR A 9 -27.04 13.49 -6.91
N GLY A 10 -26.40 14.59 -6.47
CA GLY A 10 -27.03 15.70 -5.77
C GLY A 10 -26.87 15.63 -4.25
N GLU A 11 -26.47 14.47 -3.71
CA GLU A 11 -26.21 14.29 -2.29
C GLU A 11 -24.89 14.96 -1.88
N THR A 12 -24.90 15.57 -0.69
CA THR A 12 -23.75 16.28 -0.12
C THR A 12 -23.57 15.93 1.35
N ARG A 13 -22.34 16.00 1.84
CA ARG A 13 -22.03 15.92 3.28
C ARG A 13 -20.75 16.65 3.60
N GLU A 14 -20.52 16.91 4.88
CA GLU A 14 -19.22 17.39 5.36
C GLU A 14 -18.19 16.25 5.31
N GLY A 15 -17.07 16.50 4.62
CA GLY A 15 -15.91 15.61 4.57
C GLY A 15 -15.01 15.76 5.80
N ARG A 16 -14.02 14.87 5.94
CA ARG A 16 -13.11 14.87 7.11
C ARG A 16 -12.26 16.14 7.23
N ASN A 17 -12.10 16.92 6.17
CA ASN A 17 -11.42 18.21 6.17
C ASN A 17 -12.37 19.40 6.48
N GLY A 18 -13.62 19.14 6.87
CA GLY A 18 -14.62 20.18 7.14
C GLY A 18 -15.20 20.83 5.87
N LYS A 19 -14.89 20.32 4.68
CA LYS A 19 -15.41 20.83 3.42
C LYS A 19 -16.52 19.94 2.89
N GLU A 20 -17.42 20.54 2.10
CA GLU A 20 -18.46 19.78 1.42
C GLU A 20 -17.85 18.80 0.40
N VAL A 21 -18.30 17.56 0.45
CA VAL A 21 -18.06 16.55 -0.57
C VAL A 21 -19.39 16.13 -1.18
N ARG A 22 -19.37 15.81 -2.46
CA ARG A 22 -20.54 15.43 -3.25
C ARG A 22 -20.43 13.97 -3.65
N GLU A 23 -21.53 13.25 -3.53
CA GLU A 23 -21.58 11.85 -3.93
C GLU A 23 -21.62 11.74 -5.47
N ILE A 24 -20.88 10.76 -5.98
CA ILE A 24 -20.86 10.42 -7.39
C ILE A 24 -21.52 9.07 -7.63
N ARG A 25 -22.17 8.95 -8.78
CA ARG A 25 -22.64 7.69 -9.35
C ARG A 25 -21.84 7.38 -10.61
N TRP A 26 -21.31 6.17 -10.70
CA TRP A 26 -20.66 5.67 -11.91
C TRP A 26 -21.71 5.34 -12.98
N ILE A 27 -21.53 5.86 -14.21
CA ILE A 27 -22.45 5.63 -15.34
C ILE A 27 -21.98 4.50 -16.27
N SER A 28 -20.71 4.11 -16.18
CA SER A 28 -20.13 3.04 -17.00
C SER A 28 -18.98 2.33 -16.28
N GLY A 29 -18.51 1.23 -16.87
CA GLY A 29 -17.42 0.43 -16.32
C GLY A 29 -17.86 -0.53 -15.20
N PRO A 30 -16.90 -1.15 -14.49
CA PRO A 30 -17.19 -2.21 -13.52
C PRO A 30 -17.99 -1.76 -12.29
N TYR A 31 -18.11 -0.44 -12.07
CA TYR A 31 -18.84 0.15 -10.95
C TYR A 31 -20.16 0.80 -11.38
N ALA A 32 -20.60 0.63 -12.64
CA ALA A 32 -21.81 1.28 -13.15
C ALA A 32 -23.03 1.05 -12.24
N GLY A 33 -23.72 2.14 -11.89
CA GLY A 33 -24.86 2.15 -10.97
C GLY A 33 -24.50 2.32 -9.50
N ALA A 34 -23.24 2.11 -9.09
CA ALA A 34 -22.81 2.37 -7.72
C ALA A 34 -22.79 3.88 -7.44
N ALA A 35 -23.48 4.27 -6.36
CA ALA A 35 -23.54 5.63 -5.83
C ALA A 35 -23.04 5.60 -4.38
N ASP A 36 -21.73 5.67 -4.21
CA ASP A 36 -21.08 5.52 -2.90
C ASP A 36 -19.69 6.18 -2.81
N GLY A 37 -19.17 6.78 -3.88
CA GLY A 37 -17.93 7.54 -3.88
C GLY A 37 -18.17 9.04 -3.62
N TRP A 38 -17.23 9.72 -2.98
CA TRP A 38 -17.38 11.13 -2.60
C TRP A 38 -16.17 11.95 -3.04
N ILE A 39 -16.43 13.09 -3.71
CA ILE A 39 -15.37 14.01 -4.16
C ILE A 39 -15.71 15.47 -3.83
N GLU A 40 -14.70 16.29 -3.57
CA GLU A 40 -14.86 17.75 -3.42
C GLU A 40 -15.00 18.44 -4.78
N HIS A 41 -14.21 18.01 -5.76
CA HIS A 41 -14.12 18.62 -7.08
C HIS A 41 -13.99 17.58 -8.20
N ASP A 42 -14.50 17.91 -9.39
CA ASP A 42 -14.39 17.06 -10.58
C ASP A 42 -12.95 16.64 -10.91
N ARG A 43 -11.98 17.52 -10.62
CA ARG A 43 -10.55 17.28 -10.82
C ARG A 43 -9.97 16.18 -9.91
N ASN A 44 -10.69 15.76 -8.87
CA ASN A 44 -10.22 14.72 -7.96
C ASN A 44 -10.16 13.35 -8.64
N ILE A 45 -10.88 13.17 -9.75
CA ILE A 45 -10.84 11.99 -10.60
C ILE A 45 -10.30 12.38 -11.97
N PHE A 46 -9.27 11.67 -12.43
CA PHE A 46 -8.67 11.89 -13.74
C PHE A 46 -8.51 10.57 -14.50
N GLY A 47 -8.63 10.59 -15.82
CA GLY A 47 -8.51 9.38 -16.64
C GLY A 47 -9.47 8.28 -16.17
N SER A 48 -8.93 7.08 -15.91
CA SER A 48 -9.67 5.92 -15.40
C SER A 48 -9.58 5.74 -13.87
N GLY A 49 -9.29 6.81 -13.11
CA GLY A 49 -9.32 6.76 -11.64
C GLY A 49 -10.72 6.47 -11.08
N ILE A 50 -10.81 5.79 -9.94
CA ILE A 50 -12.07 5.31 -9.35
C ILE A 50 -12.15 5.69 -7.87
N VAL A 51 -13.30 6.20 -7.48
CA VAL A 51 -13.69 6.48 -6.09
C VAL A 51 -15.03 5.79 -5.87
N ALA A 52 -15.08 4.83 -4.95
CA ALA A 52 -16.25 3.99 -4.72
C ALA A 52 -16.29 3.48 -3.26
N TYR A 53 -17.34 2.76 -2.88
CA TYR A 53 -17.48 2.08 -1.59
C TYR A 53 -17.18 2.97 -0.37
N GLY A 54 -17.71 4.20 -0.37
CA GLY A 54 -17.51 5.17 0.70
C GLY A 54 -16.19 5.92 0.63
N GLY A 55 -15.34 5.67 -0.36
CA GLY A 55 -14.08 6.39 -0.58
C GLY A 55 -14.30 7.90 -0.73
N VAL A 56 -13.37 8.69 -0.20
CA VAL A 56 -13.47 10.15 -0.16
C VAL A 56 -12.19 10.79 -0.70
N VAL A 57 -12.33 11.71 -1.65
CA VAL A 57 -11.20 12.49 -2.20
C VAL A 57 -11.46 13.98 -2.08
N THR A 58 -10.53 14.69 -1.46
CA THR A 58 -10.66 16.11 -1.11
C THR A 58 -9.44 16.93 -1.55
N ASP A 59 -9.56 18.25 -1.47
CA ASP A 59 -8.53 19.25 -1.76
C ASP A 59 -8.03 19.21 -3.22
N ARG A 60 -6.72 19.05 -3.42
CA ARG A 60 -6.06 18.91 -4.72
C ARG A 60 -5.65 17.47 -4.98
N ALA A 61 -6.10 16.53 -4.16
CA ALA A 61 -5.77 15.14 -4.35
C ALA A 61 -6.37 14.58 -5.65
N VAL A 62 -5.69 13.62 -6.25
CA VAL A 62 -6.08 13.04 -7.54
C VAL A 62 -5.98 11.52 -7.50
N VAL A 63 -7.05 10.87 -7.94
CA VAL A 63 -7.07 9.45 -8.32
C VAL A 63 -7.05 9.38 -9.84
N ALA A 64 -6.04 8.73 -10.41
CA ALA A 64 -5.83 8.71 -11.85
C ALA A 64 -5.51 7.32 -12.41
N ASP A 65 -5.83 7.12 -13.69
CA ASP A 65 -5.28 6.06 -14.55
C ASP A 65 -5.24 4.67 -13.88
N GLY A 66 -6.41 4.12 -13.51
CA GLY A 66 -6.54 2.83 -12.84
C GLY A 66 -6.37 2.88 -11.32
N GLY A 67 -6.04 4.04 -10.76
CA GLY A 67 -6.05 4.32 -9.33
C GLY A 67 -7.43 4.08 -8.71
N ARG A 68 -7.48 3.53 -7.51
CA ARG A 68 -8.72 3.22 -6.78
C ARG A 68 -8.62 3.70 -5.34
N VAL A 69 -9.61 4.48 -4.90
CA VAL A 69 -9.83 4.87 -3.51
C VAL A 69 -11.19 4.32 -3.07
N GLU A 70 -11.16 3.32 -2.22
CA GLU A 70 -12.31 2.47 -1.90
C GLU A 70 -12.48 2.27 -0.39
N ASP A 71 -13.58 1.65 0.01
CA ASP A 71 -13.78 1.09 1.35
C ASP A 71 -13.52 2.11 2.47
N PHE A 72 -14.13 3.29 2.34
CA PHE A 72 -14.00 4.42 3.27
C PHE A 72 -12.58 5.00 3.42
N ALA A 73 -11.67 4.69 2.49
CA ALA A 73 -10.37 5.35 2.42
C ALA A 73 -10.51 6.85 2.15
N TRP A 74 -9.54 7.63 2.61
CA TRP A 74 -9.55 9.08 2.47
C TRP A 74 -8.26 9.58 1.85
N LEU A 75 -8.39 10.30 0.73
CA LEU A 75 -7.30 10.93 0.01
C LEU A 75 -7.42 12.47 0.09
N ALA A 76 -6.39 13.16 0.56
CA ALA A 76 -6.44 14.61 0.82
C ALA A 76 -5.13 15.36 0.48
N GLY A 77 -5.12 16.68 0.63
CA GLY A 77 -3.97 17.52 0.33
C GLY A 77 -3.65 17.59 -1.17
N ASN A 78 -2.41 17.29 -1.53
CA ASN A 78 -1.92 17.15 -2.92
C ASN A 78 -1.60 15.68 -3.26
N ALA A 79 -2.12 14.72 -2.48
CA ALA A 79 -1.78 13.33 -2.65
C ALA A 79 -2.28 12.77 -3.99
N ARG A 80 -1.54 11.81 -4.55
CA ARG A 80 -1.85 11.23 -5.86
C ARG A 80 -1.78 9.72 -5.81
N VAL A 81 -2.83 9.07 -6.29
CA VAL A 81 -2.92 7.62 -6.47
C VAL A 81 -3.05 7.35 -7.96
N VAL A 82 -2.09 6.64 -8.56
CA VAL A 82 -2.07 6.34 -9.99
C VAL A 82 -1.82 4.85 -10.18
N ASP A 83 -2.69 4.15 -10.92
CA ASP A 83 -2.58 2.69 -11.11
C ASP A 83 -2.33 1.94 -9.78
N SER A 84 -3.05 2.27 -8.72
CA SER A 84 -2.80 1.72 -7.37
C SER A 84 -4.08 1.72 -6.54
N ARG A 85 -4.15 0.88 -5.52
CA ARG A 85 -5.34 0.73 -4.67
C ARG A 85 -5.07 1.23 -3.25
N VAL A 86 -5.94 2.10 -2.77
CA VAL A 86 -6.03 2.56 -1.38
C VAL A 86 -7.40 2.18 -0.85
N ALA A 87 -7.45 1.39 0.22
CA ALA A 87 -8.70 0.84 0.73
C ALA A 87 -8.71 0.63 2.25
N ASN A 88 -9.86 0.21 2.76
CA ASN A 88 -10.15 -0.15 4.14
C ASN A 88 -9.77 0.96 5.13
N ARG A 89 -10.37 2.15 4.95
CA ARG A 89 -10.18 3.35 5.81
C ARG A 89 -8.78 3.95 5.83
N ALA A 90 -7.85 3.45 5.03
CA ALA A 90 -6.50 4.02 4.89
C ALA A 90 -6.57 5.51 4.54
N VAL A 91 -5.65 6.28 5.11
CA VAL A 91 -5.54 7.73 4.91
C VAL A 91 -4.29 8.02 4.11
N VAL A 92 -4.45 8.74 3.00
CA VAL A 92 -3.34 9.21 2.18
C VAL A 92 -3.46 10.73 2.03
N LYS A 93 -2.43 11.47 2.41
CA LYS A 93 -2.52 12.94 2.53
C LYS A 93 -1.23 13.65 2.15
N ASP A 94 -1.23 14.97 2.32
CA ASP A 94 -0.09 15.86 2.06
C ASP A 94 0.39 15.76 0.61
N SER A 95 1.67 15.49 0.35
CA SER A 95 2.25 15.35 -0.99
C SER A 95 2.56 13.90 -1.36
N ALA A 96 1.94 12.93 -0.66
CA ALA A 96 2.19 11.52 -0.90
C ALA A 96 1.86 11.08 -2.34
N LEU A 97 2.70 10.22 -2.90
CA LEU A 97 2.56 9.69 -4.24
C LEU A 97 2.57 8.15 -4.19
N ILE A 98 1.48 7.53 -4.62
CA ILE A 98 1.31 6.08 -4.66
C ILE A 98 1.12 5.66 -6.12
N ARG A 99 2.01 4.82 -6.64
CA ARG A 99 2.02 4.42 -8.06
C ARG A 99 2.37 2.96 -8.31
N ASP A 100 2.14 2.55 -9.56
CA ASP A 100 2.61 1.32 -10.19
C ASP A 100 2.18 0.10 -9.38
N SER A 101 0.90 -0.24 -9.45
CA SER A 101 0.27 -1.39 -8.80
C SER A 101 0.50 -1.51 -7.28
N SER A 102 0.65 -0.39 -6.57
CA SER A 102 0.75 -0.39 -5.12
C SER A 102 -0.59 -0.72 -4.45
N ILE A 103 -0.54 -1.38 -3.29
CA ILE A 103 -1.69 -1.78 -2.48
C ILE A 103 -1.50 -1.25 -1.06
N ILE A 104 -2.36 -0.31 -0.66
CA ILE A 104 -2.35 0.34 0.65
C ILE A 104 -3.68 0.08 1.34
N VAL A 105 -3.71 -0.80 2.34
CA VAL A 105 -4.97 -1.30 2.93
C VAL A 105 -4.86 -1.44 4.43
N GLY A 106 -5.69 -0.72 5.19
CA GLY A 106 -5.79 -0.91 6.64
C GLY A 106 -6.35 0.31 7.36
N VAL A 107 -7.05 0.04 8.47
CA VAL A 107 -7.77 1.05 9.23
C VAL A 107 -6.83 2.03 9.95
N ASP A 108 -5.61 1.59 10.24
CA ASP A 108 -4.55 2.34 10.91
C ASP A 108 -3.36 2.60 9.96
N VAL A 109 -3.63 2.70 8.66
CA VAL A 109 -2.63 3.07 7.66
C VAL A 109 -2.71 4.56 7.34
N VAL A 110 -1.60 5.26 7.55
CA VAL A 110 -1.39 6.65 7.15
C VAL A 110 -0.18 6.75 6.24
N VAL A 111 -0.39 7.25 5.01
CA VAL A 111 0.69 7.63 4.09
C VAL A 111 0.62 9.14 3.85
N GLY A 112 1.67 9.87 4.17
CA GLY A 112 1.64 11.34 4.18
C GLY A 112 2.99 11.95 3.87
N GLY A 113 3.15 13.22 4.25
CA GLY A 113 4.36 14.00 4.00
C GLY A 113 4.78 13.98 2.54
N SER A 114 6.00 13.51 2.29
CA SER A 114 6.61 13.39 0.96
C SER A 114 6.82 11.93 0.55
N ALA A 115 6.05 10.99 1.12
CA ALA A 115 6.19 9.58 0.83
C ALA A 115 5.95 9.28 -0.65
N TYR A 116 6.88 8.54 -1.27
CA TYR A 116 6.72 8.00 -2.62
C TYR A 116 6.77 6.48 -2.59
N LEU A 117 5.63 5.84 -2.83
CA LEU A 117 5.45 4.39 -2.83
C LEU A 117 5.20 3.89 -4.25
N ARG A 118 5.97 2.88 -4.65
CA ARG A 118 5.93 2.29 -5.99
C ARG A 118 5.99 0.76 -5.90
N ASN A 119 5.06 0.05 -6.54
CA ASN A 119 4.90 -1.40 -6.40
C ASN A 119 4.91 -1.84 -4.93
N ALA A 120 4.37 -1.00 -4.05
CA ALA A 120 4.45 -1.18 -2.61
C ALA A 120 3.25 -1.98 -2.11
N ARG A 121 3.46 -2.79 -1.07
CA ARG A 121 2.39 -3.49 -0.35
C ARG A 121 2.44 -3.10 1.12
N VAL A 122 1.47 -2.32 1.56
CA VAL A 122 1.34 -1.83 2.93
C VAL A 122 -0.01 -2.29 3.46
N VAL A 123 -0.01 -3.14 4.48
CA VAL A 123 -1.23 -3.77 5.02
C VAL A 123 -1.25 -3.74 6.54
N GLY A 124 -2.42 -3.53 7.13
CA GLY A 124 -2.58 -3.52 8.59
C GLY A 124 -2.36 -2.13 9.18
N GLU A 125 -1.22 -1.91 9.84
CA GLU A 125 -0.88 -0.66 10.53
C GLU A 125 0.38 -0.05 9.90
N ALA A 126 0.36 1.24 9.57
CA ALA A 126 1.54 1.91 9.01
C ALA A 126 1.50 3.43 9.19
N GLU A 127 2.68 4.04 9.35
CA GLU A 127 2.86 5.50 9.33
C GLU A 127 4.06 5.87 8.45
N ILE A 128 3.78 6.10 7.17
CA ILE A 128 4.79 6.35 6.13
C ILE A 128 4.72 7.81 5.71
N LEU A 129 5.66 8.63 6.17
CA LEU A 129 5.68 10.08 5.95
C LEU A 129 6.77 10.52 4.96
N THR A 130 7.76 9.65 4.74
CA THR A 130 8.82 9.80 3.75
C THR A 130 9.05 8.45 3.07
N THR A 131 9.68 8.46 1.90
CA THR A 131 10.04 7.22 1.18
C THR A 131 10.96 6.31 1.99
N GLU A 132 11.75 6.89 2.90
CA GLU A 132 12.66 6.12 3.76
C GLU A 132 11.93 5.25 4.77
N HIS A 133 10.68 5.60 5.14
CA HIS A 133 9.84 4.81 6.04
C HIS A 133 9.39 3.47 5.44
N TYR A 134 9.72 3.17 4.17
CA TYR A 134 9.39 1.91 3.50
C TYR A 134 10.65 1.29 2.87
N LEU A 135 10.79 -0.02 3.01
CA LEU A 135 11.82 -0.83 2.39
C LEU A 135 11.18 -2.09 1.77
N GLN A 136 11.55 -2.36 0.52
CA GLN A 136 11.19 -3.58 -0.18
C GLN A 136 12.45 -4.22 -0.77
N VAL A 137 12.60 -5.52 -0.59
CA VAL A 137 13.72 -6.30 -1.11
C VAL A 137 13.18 -7.60 -1.71
N GLY A 138 13.51 -7.89 -2.95
CA GLY A 138 13.09 -9.12 -3.61
C GLY A 138 13.29 -9.10 -5.13
N PRO A 139 13.03 -10.22 -5.80
CA PRO A 139 12.68 -11.52 -5.22
C PRO A 139 13.86 -12.17 -4.46
N MET A 140 13.59 -12.97 -3.42
CA MET A 140 14.61 -13.66 -2.61
C MET A 140 14.15 -15.05 -2.16
N GLY A 141 15.14 -15.90 -1.84
CA GLY A 141 14.95 -17.21 -1.24
C GLY A 141 14.33 -18.26 -2.16
N SER A 142 13.95 -19.40 -1.58
CA SER A 142 13.40 -20.55 -2.32
C SER A 142 12.08 -20.24 -3.03
N GLU A 143 11.31 -19.31 -2.46
CA GLU A 143 9.97 -18.95 -2.93
C GLU A 143 9.95 -17.68 -3.81
N GLN A 144 11.13 -17.07 -4.09
CA GLN A 144 11.25 -15.83 -4.88
C GLN A 144 10.35 -14.70 -4.36
N VAL A 145 10.24 -14.58 -3.04
CA VAL A 145 9.32 -13.65 -2.37
C VAL A 145 9.95 -12.28 -2.16
N PHE A 146 9.10 -11.28 -1.92
CA PHE A 146 9.52 -9.96 -1.49
C PHE A 146 9.41 -9.84 0.04
N ALA A 147 10.39 -9.20 0.63
CA ALA A 147 10.35 -8.72 2.00
C ALA A 147 9.90 -7.26 2.03
N HIS A 148 9.03 -6.93 2.97
CA HIS A 148 8.58 -5.56 3.21
C HIS A 148 8.83 -5.20 4.66
N LEU A 149 9.40 -4.00 4.86
CA LEU A 149 9.60 -3.39 6.16
C LEU A 149 9.08 -1.96 6.07
N TYR A 150 8.22 -1.56 6.99
CA TYR A 150 7.76 -0.18 7.03
C TYR A 150 7.48 0.30 8.44
N ARG A 151 7.64 1.61 8.64
CA ARG A 151 7.40 2.27 9.92
C ARG A 151 5.92 2.19 10.30
N THR A 152 5.66 1.98 11.58
CA THR A 152 4.35 2.19 12.21
C THR A 152 4.45 3.37 13.19
N ALA A 153 3.33 3.78 13.79
CA ALA A 153 3.35 4.85 14.79
C ALA A 153 4.26 4.52 15.99
N ASN A 154 4.39 3.23 16.34
CA ASN A 154 5.10 2.79 17.53
C ASN A 154 6.43 2.07 17.25
N ASP A 155 6.60 1.50 16.04
CA ASP A 155 7.81 0.75 15.67
C ASP A 155 7.87 0.47 14.15
N TYR A 156 7.79 -0.80 13.76
CA TYR A 156 7.79 -1.25 12.38
C TYR A 156 6.93 -2.50 12.20
N HIS A 157 6.48 -2.68 10.97
CA HIS A 157 5.92 -3.93 10.46
C HIS A 157 6.97 -4.61 9.57
N PHE A 158 7.14 -5.93 9.72
CA PHE A 158 8.06 -6.71 8.90
C PHE A 158 7.43 -8.02 8.46
N ASN A 159 7.51 -8.29 7.16
CA ASN A 159 7.08 -9.56 6.59
C ASN A 159 8.00 -9.98 5.43
N VAL A 160 8.06 -11.29 5.19
CA VAL A 160 8.78 -11.90 4.07
C VAL A 160 7.86 -12.90 3.40
N GLY A 161 7.36 -12.55 2.22
CA GLY A 161 6.21 -13.26 1.64
C GLY A 161 5.03 -13.25 2.61
N CYS A 162 4.45 -14.42 2.87
CA CYS A 162 3.34 -14.59 3.81
C CYS A 162 3.76 -14.65 5.29
N TRP A 163 5.06 -14.82 5.59
CA TRP A 163 5.54 -14.83 6.97
C TRP A 163 5.61 -13.42 7.52
N MET A 164 5.14 -13.22 8.74
CA MET A 164 5.17 -11.95 9.46
C MET A 164 5.74 -12.19 10.86
N GLY A 165 6.64 -11.31 11.29
CA GLY A 165 7.33 -11.48 12.57
C GLY A 165 8.34 -10.37 12.82
N ARG A 166 9.12 -10.53 13.87
CA ARG A 166 10.21 -9.60 14.22
C ARG A 166 11.45 -9.90 13.40
N ILE A 167 12.27 -8.88 13.13
CA ILE A 167 13.52 -9.06 12.36
C ILE A 167 14.44 -10.07 13.07
N GLU A 168 14.43 -10.08 14.41
CA GLU A 168 15.18 -11.00 15.26
C GLU A 168 14.75 -12.47 15.10
N GLU A 169 13.49 -12.71 14.76
CA GLU A 169 12.91 -14.06 14.63
C GLU A 169 13.17 -14.67 13.26
N LEU A 170 13.53 -13.86 12.26
CA LEU A 170 13.73 -14.32 10.88
C LEU A 170 14.76 -15.45 10.78
N ALA A 171 15.82 -15.40 11.57
CA ALA A 171 16.83 -16.45 11.57
C ALA A 171 16.23 -17.80 11.98
N ALA A 172 15.45 -17.83 13.06
CA ALA A 172 14.80 -19.05 13.53
C ALA A 172 13.78 -19.58 12.51
N GLU A 173 13.00 -18.70 11.87
CA GLU A 173 12.06 -19.08 10.81
C GLU A 173 12.78 -19.74 9.62
N VAL A 174 13.92 -19.18 9.19
CA VAL A 174 14.72 -19.74 8.10
C VAL A 174 15.28 -21.12 8.47
N GLU A 175 15.77 -21.28 9.70
CA GLU A 175 16.25 -22.58 10.18
C GLU A 175 15.12 -23.61 10.31
N GLN A 176 13.90 -23.19 10.67
CA GLN A 176 12.74 -24.08 10.70
C GLN A 176 12.31 -24.50 9.28
N ARG A 177 12.22 -23.55 8.34
CA ARG A 177 11.77 -23.85 6.97
C ARG A 177 12.74 -24.68 6.17
N ARG A 178 14.05 -24.56 6.41
CA ARG A 178 15.06 -25.37 5.71
C ARG A 178 14.92 -26.86 6.02
N GLU A 179 14.38 -27.21 7.20
CA GLU A 179 14.15 -28.60 7.64
C GLU A 179 12.87 -29.17 7.04
N SER A 180 12.05 -28.33 6.40
CA SER A 180 10.83 -28.74 5.72
C SER A 180 11.08 -28.98 4.23
N ALA A 181 10.91 -30.23 3.80
CA ALA A 181 10.95 -30.60 2.38
C ALA A 181 9.89 -29.86 1.54
N TYR A 182 8.81 -29.35 2.16
CA TYR A 182 7.78 -28.57 1.47
C TYR A 182 8.30 -27.20 0.99
N TYR A 183 8.99 -26.46 1.87
CA TYR A 183 9.39 -25.07 1.59
C TYR A 183 10.70 -24.98 0.80
N TRP A 184 11.64 -25.89 1.03
CA TRP A 184 12.98 -25.84 0.42
C TRP A 184 13.20 -26.91 -0.65
N ARG A 185 12.15 -27.70 -0.96
CA ARG A 185 12.06 -28.71 -2.03
C ARG A 185 13.38 -29.45 -2.23
N GLU A 186 13.67 -30.42 -1.37
CA GLU A 186 14.93 -31.19 -1.43
C GLU A 186 15.19 -31.79 -2.82
N GLU A 187 14.13 -32.19 -3.54
CA GLU A 187 14.22 -32.77 -4.88
C GLU A 187 14.53 -31.77 -6.01
N GLY A 188 14.43 -30.46 -5.75
CA GLY A 188 14.57 -29.41 -6.77
C GLY A 188 15.65 -28.36 -6.48
N SER A 189 16.30 -28.42 -5.31
CA SER A 189 17.34 -27.47 -4.91
C SER A 189 18.66 -28.15 -4.63
N THR A 190 19.76 -27.50 -5.04
CA THR A 190 21.12 -27.89 -4.69
C THR A 190 21.49 -27.36 -3.31
N GLU A 191 22.46 -28.00 -2.65
CA GLU A 191 23.02 -27.50 -1.39
C GLU A 191 23.58 -26.07 -1.54
N ALA A 192 24.16 -25.75 -2.70
CA ALA A 192 24.66 -24.41 -3.01
C ALA A 192 23.54 -23.36 -3.02
N GLN A 193 22.40 -23.67 -3.66
CA GLN A 193 21.21 -22.79 -3.66
C GLN A 193 20.67 -22.60 -2.23
N ARG A 194 20.57 -23.68 -1.45
CA ARG A 194 20.14 -23.57 -0.04
C ARG A 194 21.09 -22.67 0.77
N LYS A 195 22.42 -22.84 0.61
CA LYS A 195 23.40 -21.95 1.25
C LYS A 195 23.29 -20.50 0.77
N GLN A 196 22.99 -20.26 -0.50
CA GLN A 196 22.73 -18.92 -1.04
C GLN A 196 21.51 -18.27 -0.35
N TRP A 197 20.37 -18.96 -0.29
CA TRP A 197 19.15 -18.42 0.33
C TRP A 197 19.35 -18.08 1.81
N VAL A 198 20.07 -18.91 2.57
CA VAL A 198 20.44 -18.58 3.97
C VAL A 198 21.26 -17.28 4.04
N LYS A 199 22.18 -17.05 3.09
CA LYS A 199 22.95 -15.80 3.04
C LYS A 199 22.08 -14.59 2.69
N GLU A 200 21.12 -14.74 1.75
CA GLU A 200 20.16 -13.69 1.40
C GLU A 200 19.34 -13.26 2.61
N TYR A 201 18.72 -14.20 3.33
CA TYR A 201 17.94 -13.86 4.52
C TYR A 201 18.78 -13.23 5.65
N LYS A 202 20.03 -13.69 5.82
CA LYS A 202 20.98 -13.05 6.76
C LYS A 202 21.33 -11.63 6.36
N ALA A 203 21.48 -11.35 5.06
CA ALA A 203 21.72 -10.00 4.55
C ALA A 203 20.47 -9.11 4.72
N LEU A 204 19.29 -9.64 4.43
CA LEU A 204 18.01 -8.97 4.66
C LEU A 204 17.87 -8.57 6.14
N ALA A 205 18.10 -9.48 7.08
CA ALA A 205 17.98 -9.18 8.51
C ALA A 205 18.86 -8.00 8.94
N LYS A 206 20.10 -7.96 8.44
CA LYS A 206 21.04 -6.85 8.73
C LYS A 206 20.55 -5.53 8.15
N LEU A 207 20.11 -5.53 6.89
CA LEU A 207 19.58 -4.34 6.22
C LEU A 207 18.29 -3.85 6.90
N ALA A 208 17.36 -4.76 7.17
CA ALA A 208 16.10 -4.47 7.84
C ALA A 208 16.35 -3.87 9.23
N LYS A 209 17.28 -4.43 10.01
CA LYS A 209 17.64 -3.89 11.32
C LYS A 209 18.26 -2.49 11.24
N ALA A 210 19.10 -2.23 10.23
CA ALA A 210 19.66 -0.90 10.01
C ALA A 210 18.57 0.11 9.64
N ARG A 211 17.62 -0.29 8.78
CA ARG A 211 16.49 0.55 8.37
C ARG A 211 15.50 0.80 9.51
N ALA A 212 15.14 -0.21 10.28
CA ALA A 212 14.22 -0.06 11.40
C ALA A 212 14.73 0.93 12.46
N LYS A 213 16.06 0.99 12.68
CA LYS A 213 16.66 2.00 13.57
C LYS A 213 16.46 3.44 13.09
N SER A 214 16.41 3.67 11.78
CA SER A 214 16.21 5.03 11.23
C SER A 214 14.75 5.50 11.34
N PHE A 215 13.81 4.63 11.72
CA PHE A 215 12.42 5.03 11.93
C PHE A 215 12.20 5.80 13.23
N HIS A 216 13.12 5.62 14.18
CA HIS A 216 13.12 6.22 15.52
C HIS A 216 14.08 7.40 15.66
N ALA A 217 14.75 7.80 14.57
CA ALA A 217 15.72 8.90 14.51
C ALA A 217 15.03 10.20 14.08
#